data_AF-A0A3B8NSJ1-F1
#
_entry.id   AF-A0A3B8NSJ1-F1
#
_cell.length_a   1.000
_cell.length_b   1.000
_cell.length_c   1.000
_cell.angle_alpha   90.00
_cell.angle_beta   90.00
_cell.angle_gamma   90.00
#
_symmetry.space_group_name_H-M   'P 1'
#
loop_
_entity.id
_entity.type
_entity.pdbx_description
1 polymer ?
#
loop_
_entity_poly.entity_id
_entity_poly.type
_entity_poly.pdbx_seq_one_letter_code
_entity_poly.pdbx_strand_id
1 'polypeptide(L)'
;MISNAVASYSGKWINVPMGASSNQLSMTLEALAMAASYVVAPLSEVLNSERDSLPSGTTILLVSPSIGDSLVEEIAGIRQHGFPVTVLYSGDGPPERSLGDITVIPMASVLDPAEKNDQVLAE
;
A
#
# COMPACT_ATOMS: atom_id res chain seq x y z
N MET A 1 6.15 -1.66 -7.44
CA MET A 1 5.13 -2.17 -6.49
C MET A 1 5.63 -3.49 -5.93
N ILE A 2 5.81 -3.57 -4.61
CA ILE A 2 6.15 -4.82 -3.91
C ILE A 2 4.91 -5.25 -3.15
N SER A 3 4.55 -6.53 -3.26
CA SER A 3 3.39 -7.10 -2.56
C SER A 3 3.80 -8.34 -1.78
N ASN A 4 3.25 -8.49 -0.58
CA ASN A 4 3.34 -9.72 0.22
C ASN A 4 2.28 -10.77 -0.17
N ALA A 5 1.46 -10.46 -1.18
CA ALA A 5 0.62 -11.43 -1.87
C ALA A 5 1.45 -12.25 -2.87
N VAL A 6 1.05 -13.51 -3.06
CA VAL A 6 1.66 -14.39 -4.06
C VAL A 6 0.82 -14.50 -5.31
N ALA A 7 1.50 -14.75 -6.44
CA ALA A 7 0.81 -15.07 -7.68
C ALA A 7 0.08 -16.43 -7.54
N SER A 8 -1.23 -16.44 -7.80
CA SER A 8 -2.15 -17.57 -7.57
C SER A 8 -1.70 -18.92 -8.16
N TYR A 9 -0.88 -18.91 -9.22
CA TYR A 9 -0.45 -20.12 -9.91
C TYR A 9 0.98 -20.59 -9.54
N SER A 10 1.84 -19.69 -9.04
CA SER A 10 3.28 -19.99 -8.85
C SER A 10 3.75 -19.93 -7.40
N GLY A 11 2.98 -19.31 -6.50
CA GLY A 11 3.40 -19.10 -5.12
C GLY A 11 4.58 -18.14 -4.95
N LYS A 12 5.03 -17.48 -6.03
CA LYS A 12 6.09 -16.46 -5.97
C LYS A 12 5.53 -15.09 -5.62
N TRP A 13 6.33 -14.26 -4.97
CA TRP A 13 6.00 -12.87 -4.69
C TRP A 13 5.82 -12.08 -5.98
N ILE A 14 4.88 -11.14 -5.94
CA ILE A 14 4.61 -10.23 -7.04
C ILE A 14 5.53 -9.01 -6.88
N ASN A 15 6.46 -8.85 -7.83
CA ASN A 15 7.38 -7.71 -7.90
C ASN A 15 7.19 -7.00 -9.25
N VAL A 16 6.73 -5.75 -9.19
CA VAL A 16 6.68 -4.85 -10.35
C VAL A 16 7.80 -3.83 -10.19
N PRO A 17 8.82 -3.80 -11.09
CA PRO A 17 9.91 -2.85 -11.02
C PRO A 17 9.41 -1.41 -11.02
N MET A 18 10.04 -0.55 -10.23
CA MET A 18 9.73 0.88 -10.20
C MET A 18 10.00 1.52 -11.58
N GLY A 19 9.10 2.38 -12.05
CA GLY A 19 9.28 3.14 -13.29
C GLY A 19 8.13 4.11 -13.56
N ALA A 20 8.28 4.95 -14.58
CA ALA A 20 7.32 6.01 -14.93
C ALA A 20 6.78 5.92 -16.37
N SER A 21 6.99 4.78 -17.06
CA SER A 21 6.49 4.58 -18.42
C SER A 21 4.99 4.26 -18.44
N SER A 22 4.29 4.56 -19.54
CA SER A 22 2.89 4.16 -19.72
C SER A 22 2.67 2.65 -19.56
N ASN A 23 3.70 1.84 -19.83
CA ASN A 23 3.67 0.39 -19.66
C ASN A 23 3.59 -0.06 -18.19
N GLN A 24 3.91 0.84 -17.25
CA GLN A 24 3.83 0.55 -15.81
C GLN A 24 2.42 0.28 -15.34
N LEU A 25 1.42 0.96 -15.91
CA LEU A 25 0.03 0.71 -15.57
C LEU A 25 -0.38 -0.71 -15.97
N SER A 26 -0.06 -1.12 -17.21
CA SER A 26 -0.35 -2.48 -17.69
C SER A 26 0.33 -3.56 -16.85
N MET A 27 1.61 -3.38 -16.52
CA MET A 27 2.33 -4.32 -15.64
C MET A 27 1.74 -4.38 -14.23
N THR A 28 1.28 -3.24 -13.71
CA THR A 28 0.62 -3.18 -12.39
C THR A 28 -0.72 -3.90 -12.41
N LEU A 29 -1.53 -3.69 -13.46
CA LEU A 29 -2.82 -4.35 -13.61
C LEU A 29 -2.70 -5.86 -13.82
N GLU A 30 -1.71 -6.32 -14.59
CA GLU A 30 -1.41 -7.77 -14.72
C GLU A 30 -0.97 -8.37 -13.39
N ALA A 31 -0.08 -7.69 -12.67
CA ALA A 31 0.38 -8.11 -11.36
C ALA A 31 -0.79 -8.23 -10.36
N LEU A 32 -1.71 -7.27 -10.33
CA LEU A 32 -2.90 -7.31 -9.50
C LEU A 32 -3.87 -8.42 -9.91
N ALA A 33 -4.04 -8.67 -11.21
CA ALA A 33 -4.88 -9.77 -11.70
C ALA A 33 -4.35 -11.15 -11.27
N MET A 34 -3.05 -11.27 -11.01
CA MET A 34 -2.43 -12.51 -10.53
C MET A 34 -2.43 -12.67 -9.00
N ALA A 35 -2.73 -11.61 -8.24
CA ALA A 35 -2.60 -11.61 -6.79
C ALA A 35 -3.65 -12.51 -6.11
N ALA A 36 -3.20 -13.54 -5.41
CA ALA A 36 -4.05 -14.32 -4.51
C ALA A 36 -4.27 -13.54 -3.20
N SER A 37 -5.44 -13.72 -2.57
CA SER A 37 -5.78 -13.09 -1.28
C SER A 37 -5.07 -13.70 -0.07
N TYR A 38 -4.03 -14.52 -0.28
CA TYR A 38 -3.28 -15.19 0.78
C TYR A 38 -1.90 -14.55 0.95
N VAL A 39 -1.59 -14.17 2.19
CA VAL A 39 -0.35 -13.52 2.60
C VAL A 39 0.64 -14.58 3.05
N VAL A 40 1.81 -14.64 2.43
CA VAL A 40 2.82 -15.68 2.72
C VAL A 40 3.84 -15.24 3.77
N ALA A 41 4.03 -13.93 3.95
CA ALA A 41 4.89 -13.35 4.97
C ALA A 41 4.41 -11.94 5.35
N PRO A 42 4.73 -11.42 6.56
CA PRO A 42 4.51 -10.03 6.92
C PRO A 42 5.21 -9.08 5.92
N LEU A 43 4.59 -7.95 5.59
CA LEU A 43 5.15 -7.00 4.61
C LEU A 43 6.52 -6.48 5.04
N SER A 44 6.75 -6.33 6.34
CA SER A 44 8.05 -5.94 6.89
C SER A 44 9.18 -6.91 6.51
N GLU A 45 8.89 -8.20 6.43
CA GLU A 45 9.86 -9.23 6.04
C GLU A 45 10.16 -9.16 4.53
N VAL A 46 9.13 -8.97 3.71
CA VAL A 46 9.25 -8.81 2.25
C VAL A 46 10.03 -7.52 1.90
N LEU A 47 9.76 -6.43 2.61
CA LEU A 47 10.50 -5.18 2.41
C LEU A 47 11.98 -5.31 2.82
N ASN A 48 12.28 -6.13 3.81
CA ASN A 48 13.65 -6.35 4.23
C ASN A 48 14.43 -7.24 3.24
N SER A 49 13.80 -8.27 2.67
CA SER A 49 14.45 -9.12 1.66
C SER A 49 14.73 -8.39 0.35
N GLU A 50 13.92 -7.37 0.02
CA GLU A 50 14.09 -6.52 -1.16
C GLU A 50 14.86 -5.21 -0.86
N ARG A 51 15.44 -5.05 0.33
CA ARG A 51 16.10 -3.79 0.73
C ARG A 51 17.16 -3.32 -0.28
N ASP A 52 17.99 -4.23 -0.78
CA ASP A 52 19.06 -3.89 -1.72
C ASP A 52 18.54 -3.48 -3.11
N SER A 53 17.30 -3.87 -3.45
CA SER A 53 16.64 -3.48 -4.70
C SER A 53 15.86 -2.17 -4.56
N LEU A 54 15.59 -1.72 -3.33
CA LEU A 54 14.87 -0.48 -3.03
C LEU A 54 15.80 0.74 -3.02
N PRO A 55 15.56 1.74 -3.89
CA PRO A 55 16.33 2.98 -3.87
C PRO A 55 16.25 3.73 -2.54
N SER A 56 17.31 4.46 -2.21
CA SER A 56 17.27 5.40 -1.09
C SER A 56 16.15 6.43 -1.28
N GLY A 57 15.42 6.73 -0.21
CA GLY A 57 14.24 7.61 -0.26
C GLY A 57 12.93 6.90 -0.65
N THR A 58 12.94 5.58 -0.81
CA THR A 58 11.69 4.80 -0.99
C THR A 58 10.74 5.07 0.16
N THR A 59 9.54 5.58 -0.15
CA THR A 59 8.46 5.83 0.81
C THR A 59 7.43 4.71 0.71
N ILE A 60 7.01 4.18 1.86
CA ILE A 60 6.00 3.13 1.95
C ILE A 60 4.64 3.75 2.22
N LEU A 61 3.68 3.41 1.36
CA LEU A 61 2.29 3.83 1.48
C LEU A 61 1.45 2.62 1.86
N LEU A 62 0.85 2.64 3.04
CA LEU A 62 -0.03 1.58 3.54
C LEU A 62 -1.47 2.03 3.40
N VAL A 63 -2.27 1.28 2.63
CA VAL A 63 -3.71 1.56 2.50
C VAL A 63 -4.47 0.57 3.37
N SER A 64 -5.24 1.05 4.34
CA SER A 64 -6.01 0.18 5.22
C SER A 64 -7.34 0.81 5.64
N PRO A 65 -8.45 0.05 5.69
CA PRO A 65 -9.72 0.51 6.23
C PRO A 65 -9.78 0.50 7.76
N SER A 66 -8.81 -0.12 8.43
CA SER A 66 -8.77 -0.24 9.89
C SER A 66 -7.35 -0.08 10.45
N ILE A 67 -7.25 0.43 11.67
CA ILE A 67 -5.98 0.60 12.38
C ILE A 67 -5.99 -0.26 13.64
N GLY A 68 -5.56 -1.52 13.49
CA GLY A 68 -5.46 -2.51 14.57
C GLY A 68 -4.01 -2.71 15.06
N ASP A 69 -3.84 -3.55 16.08
CA ASP A 69 -2.52 -3.88 16.66
C ASP A 69 -1.55 -4.46 15.61
N SER A 70 -2.03 -5.33 14.71
CA SER A 70 -1.21 -5.93 13.67
C SER A 70 -0.59 -4.90 12.71
N LEU A 71 -1.36 -3.87 12.32
CA LEU A 71 -0.86 -2.80 11.47
C LEU A 71 0.18 -1.96 12.21
N VAL A 72 -0.01 -1.72 13.51
CA VAL A 72 0.96 -1.00 14.34
C VAL A 72 2.29 -1.75 14.41
N GLU A 73 2.23 -3.06 14.66
CA GLU A 73 3.41 -3.93 14.70
C GLU A 73 4.13 -3.96 13.34
N GLU A 74 3.37 -4.05 12.25
CA GLU A 74 3.92 -4.06 10.90
C GLU A 74 4.60 -2.73 10.56
N ILE A 75 3.99 -1.59 10.89
CA ILE A 75 4.61 -0.27 10.71
C ILE A 75 5.88 -0.13 11.55
N ALA A 76 5.84 -0.57 12.81
CA ALA A 76 7.03 -0.54 13.68
C ALA A 76 8.18 -1.35 13.07
N GLY A 77 7.86 -2.55 12.54
CA GLY A 77 8.78 -3.36 11.77
C GLY A 77 9.36 -2.59 10.59
N ILE A 78 8.52 -2.02 9.72
CA ILE A 78 8.99 -1.28 8.53
C ILE A 78 9.89 -0.09 8.88
N ARG A 79 9.50 0.69 9.90
CA ARG A 79 10.26 1.89 10.33
C ARG A 79 11.62 1.55 10.92
N GLN A 80 11.75 0.43 11.63
CA GLN A 80 13.05 -0.04 12.15
C GLN A 80 14.07 -0.26 11.02
N HIS A 81 13.59 -0.54 9.81
CA HIS A 81 14.42 -0.81 8.64
C HIS A 81 14.73 0.46 7.81
N GLY A 82 14.28 1.64 8.26
CA GLY A 82 14.67 2.95 7.71
C GLY A 82 13.74 3.53 6.66
N PHE A 83 12.60 2.90 6.40
CA PHE A 83 11.63 3.39 5.42
C PHE A 83 10.64 4.39 6.05
N PRO A 84 10.44 5.58 5.47
CA PRO A 84 9.32 6.45 5.81
C PRO A 84 8.00 5.74 5.50
N VAL A 85 7.03 5.83 6.41
CA VAL A 85 5.71 5.21 6.26
C VAL A 85 4.62 6.27 6.36
N THR A 86 3.70 6.24 5.39
CA THR A 86 2.46 7.02 5.39
C THR A 86 1.28 6.06 5.28
N VAL A 87 0.23 6.28 6.07
CA VAL A 87 -0.98 5.46 6.03
C VAL A 87 -2.08 6.22 5.32
N LEU A 88 -2.66 5.63 4.28
CA LEU A 88 -3.92 6.04 3.69
C LEU A 88 -5.05 5.27 4.38
N TYR A 89 -5.85 5.97 5.16
CA TYR A 89 -6.97 5.36 5.86
C TYR A 89 -8.21 5.38 4.96
N SER A 90 -8.67 4.20 4.53
CA SER A 90 -9.80 4.03 3.62
C SER A 90 -11.08 3.58 4.32
N GLY A 91 -11.13 3.68 5.65
CA GLY A 91 -12.28 3.26 6.43
C GLY A 91 -13.35 4.34 6.46
N ASP A 92 -14.57 3.91 6.79
CA ASP A 92 -15.71 4.81 6.93
C ASP A 92 -15.64 5.50 8.31
N GLY A 93 -15.38 6.80 8.30
CA GLY A 93 -15.30 7.63 9.52
C GLY A 93 -13.87 7.96 9.95
N PRO A 94 -13.68 8.55 11.14
CA PRO A 94 -12.34 8.83 11.65
C PRO A 94 -11.67 7.54 12.14
N PRO A 95 -10.35 7.38 11.97
CA PRO A 95 -9.65 6.24 12.54
C PRO A 95 -9.80 6.23 14.06
N GLU A 96 -10.24 5.10 14.62
CA GLU A 96 -10.50 4.93 16.05
C GLU A 96 -9.20 4.98 16.90
N ARG A 97 -8.05 4.84 16.26
CA ARG A 97 -6.73 4.79 16.90
C ARG A 97 -5.75 5.73 16.22
N SER A 98 -4.97 6.45 17.02
CA SER A 98 -3.84 7.26 16.56
C SER A 98 -2.57 6.42 16.39
N LEU A 99 -1.82 6.68 15.32
CA LEU A 99 -0.51 6.08 15.04
C LEU A 99 0.66 6.97 15.51
N GLY A 100 0.43 7.87 16.46
CA GLY A 100 1.48 8.73 17.01
C GLY A 100 2.03 9.72 15.98
N ASP A 101 3.31 9.59 15.63
CA ASP A 101 4.04 10.46 14.69
C ASP A 101 3.88 10.06 13.21
N ILE A 102 3.21 8.94 12.94
CA ILE A 102 2.97 8.46 11.58
C ILE A 102 1.87 9.31 10.92
N THR A 103 2.14 9.79 9.71
CA THR A 103 1.15 10.55 8.93
C THR A 103 0.04 9.61 8.48
N VAL A 104 -1.19 9.93 8.89
CA VAL A 104 -2.41 9.23 8.47
C VAL A 104 -3.27 10.18 7.65
N ILE A 105 -3.54 9.81 6.40
CA ILE A 105 -4.36 10.58 5.48
C ILE A 105 -5.70 9.85 5.30
N PRO A 106 -6.81 10.37 5.84
CA PRO A 106 -8.14 9.80 5.60
C PRO A 106 -8.57 10.04 4.15
N MET A 107 -8.87 8.96 3.41
CA MET A 107 -9.22 9.00 1.99
C MET A 107 -10.63 9.52 1.74
N ALA A 108 -11.57 9.34 2.67
CA ALA A 108 -12.90 9.93 2.56
C ALA A 108 -12.81 11.45 2.26
N SER A 109 -12.01 12.18 3.04
CA SER A 109 -11.82 13.63 2.88
C SER A 109 -11.11 14.04 1.58
N VAL A 110 -10.40 13.11 0.92
CA VAL A 110 -9.67 13.35 -0.34
C VAL A 110 -10.53 13.00 -1.55
N LEU A 111 -11.45 12.04 -1.42
CA LEU A 111 -12.34 11.57 -2.48
C LEU A 111 -13.66 12.35 -2.55
N ASP A 112 -14.16 12.90 -1.44
CA ASP A 112 -15.36 13.76 -1.42
C ASP A 112 -15.33 14.89 -2.49
N PRO A 113 -14.20 15.58 -2.74
CA PRO A 113 -14.10 16.58 -3.81
C PRO A 113 -14.05 15.97 -5.22
N ALA A 114 -13.59 14.73 -5.37
CA ALA A 114 -13.47 14.05 -6.66
C ALA A 114 -14.82 13.50 -7.15
N GLU A 115 -15.61 12.91 -6.25
CA GLU A 115 -16.97 12.41 -6.56
C GLU A 115 -17.91 13.54 -6.99
N LYS A 116 -17.69 14.76 -6.48
CA LYS A 116 -18.48 15.94 -6.85
C LYS A 116 -18.22 16.40 -8.29
N ASN A 117 -17.06 16.09 -8.88
CA ASN A 117 -16.74 16.45 -10.26
C ASN A 117 -17.30 15.43 -11.27
N ASP A 118 -17.44 14.16 -10.90
CA ASP A 118 -18.02 13.13 -11.77
C ASP A 118 -19.53 13.32 -11.97
N GLN A 119 -20.25 13.87 -10.98
CA GLN A 119 -21.69 14.13 -11.11
C GLN A 119 -22.02 15.25 -12.11
N VAL A 120 -21.09 16.16 -12.42
CA VAL A 120 -21.34 17.30 -13.33
C VAL A 120 -21.22 16.90 -14.81
N LEU A 121 -20.68 15.73 -15.12
CA LEU A 121 -20.52 15.22 -16.49
C LEU A 121 -21.68 14.33 -16.97
N ALA A 122 -22.70 14.12 -16.14
CA ALA A 122 -23.82 13.20 -16.39
C ALA A 122 -25.19 13.90 -16.50
N GLU A 123 -25.23 15.18 -16.89
CA GLU A 123 -26.47 15.92 -17.19
C GLU A 123 -26.52 16.42 -18.65
#